data_AF-A0A291QX20-F1
#
_entry.id   AF-A0A291QX20-F1
#
_cell.length_a   1.000
_cell.length_b   1.000
_cell.length_c   1.000
_cell.angle_alpha   90.00
_cell.angle_beta   90.00
_cell.angle_gamma   90.00
#
_symmetry.space_group_name_H-M   'P 1'
#
loop_
_entity.id
_entity.type
_entity.pdbx_description
1 polymer ?
#
loop_
_entity_poly.entity_id
_entity_poly.type
_entity_poly.pdbx_seq_one_letter_code
_entity_poly.pdbx_strand_id
1 'polypeptide(L)'
;MKNGTYAETIEYLYAQLPMFSRVGAAALKLDLDNTFALLEACGNPHLQFKSIHIAGTNGKGSSSHMLAAICQEAGYKTGLYTSPHLVDFRERIKVNGFMCEEEFVIQFTEMMKPTIDNIKPSFFELTVAMAFRYFADQRVDVAVVETGMGGRLDSTNVLSPLVSLITNISYDHMQMLGDTLPAIAAEKAGIIKQDTPVVISETQVEVMQVFKAKAMQVSAPIYFADQLYQVITAHLEPTSLELFIKHLPTNSTSAYTLDINSNYQRKNVLGVLATVEVLNDVGLNIPAEALHKALSNVKQLTGLHGRWEVIAERPLTVLDVGHNEAGIIEINQQLSLQKYQRLHIVLGFVKDKDISKVLQLLPVEATYYFTQAALPRALEHDTLREMAKAAGLHGNAYATVKAAFAAAKQAAGPEDLLLVCGSFFIVAEVL
;
A
#
# COMPACT_ATOMS: atom_id res chain seq x y z
N MET A 1 34.45 -11.64 11.85
CA MET A 1 33.93 -10.35 12.36
C MET A 1 32.57 -10.65 12.95
N LYS A 2 32.22 -10.14 14.14
CA LYS A 2 30.86 -10.33 14.67
C LYS A 2 29.94 -9.52 13.77
N ASN A 3 29.07 -10.18 13.00
CA ASN A 3 27.98 -9.50 12.33
C ASN A 3 27.15 -8.78 13.41
N GLY A 4 26.75 -7.54 13.12
CA GLY A 4 25.86 -6.79 14.02
C GLY A 4 24.51 -7.49 14.19
N THR A 5 23.79 -7.17 15.24
CA THR A 5 22.42 -7.65 15.46
C THR A 5 21.46 -7.10 14.42
N TYR A 6 20.28 -7.70 14.29
CA TYR A 6 19.22 -7.19 13.40
C TYR A 6 18.84 -5.74 13.74
N ALA A 7 18.67 -5.42 15.02
CA ALA A 7 18.34 -4.07 15.48
C ALA A 7 19.41 -3.04 15.08
N GLU A 8 20.69 -3.36 15.26
CA GLU A 8 21.81 -2.48 14.85
C GLU A 8 21.85 -2.31 13.32
N THR A 9 21.55 -3.38 12.56
CA THR A 9 21.46 -3.31 11.09
C THR A 9 20.34 -2.36 10.64
N ILE A 10 19.15 -2.48 11.24
CA ILE A 10 18.02 -1.59 10.93
C ILE A 10 18.34 -0.13 11.30
N GLU A 11 18.95 0.10 12.47
CA GLU A 11 19.38 1.44 12.89
C GLU A 11 20.40 2.04 11.91
N TYR A 12 21.39 1.24 11.48
CA TYR A 12 22.35 1.64 10.45
C TYR A 12 21.65 2.05 9.15
N LEU A 13 20.75 1.21 8.63
CA LEU A 13 20.00 1.50 7.40
C LEU A 13 19.21 2.80 7.52
N TYR A 14 18.62 3.06 8.69
CA TYR A 14 17.80 4.24 8.92
C TYR A 14 18.60 5.51 9.22
N ALA A 15 19.84 5.38 9.69
CA ALA A 15 20.73 6.49 10.02
C ALA A 15 21.58 6.92 8.82
N GLN A 16 22.08 5.96 8.04
CA GLN A 16 23.00 6.22 6.94
C GLN A 16 22.31 6.59 5.64
N LEU A 17 21.10 6.07 5.40
CA LEU A 17 20.43 6.22 4.12
C LEU A 17 19.31 7.26 4.23
N PRO A 18 19.23 8.21 3.29
CA PRO A 18 18.09 9.11 3.18
C PRO A 18 16.79 8.29 3.09
N MET A 19 15.92 8.42 4.09
CA MET A 19 14.63 7.75 4.16
C MET A 19 13.52 8.78 4.04
N PHE A 20 12.62 8.60 3.07
CA PHE A 20 11.52 9.53 2.83
C PHE A 20 10.69 9.82 4.09
N SER A 21 10.37 8.81 4.91
CA SER A 21 9.60 9.02 6.14
C SER A 21 10.31 9.86 7.21
N ARG A 22 11.64 10.01 7.13
CA ARG A 22 12.46 10.81 8.06
C ARG A 22 12.83 12.18 7.48
N VAL A 23 13.31 12.23 6.24
CA VAL A 23 13.90 13.43 5.62
C VAL A 23 13.09 14.00 4.45
N GLY A 24 11.93 13.42 4.12
CA GLY A 24 11.02 13.93 3.11
C GLY A 24 11.62 13.91 1.69
N ALA A 25 11.32 14.94 0.90
CA ALA A 25 11.71 15.04 -0.50
C ALA A 25 13.24 14.98 -0.74
N ALA A 26 14.06 15.28 0.27
CA ALA A 26 15.52 15.16 0.19
C ALA A 26 16.02 13.71 -0.04
N ALA A 27 15.16 12.70 0.17
CA ALA A 27 15.48 11.31 -0.13
C ALA A 27 15.32 10.94 -1.61
N LEU A 28 14.78 11.83 -2.45
CA LEU A 28 14.52 11.55 -3.87
C LEU A 28 15.69 11.91 -4.77
N LYS A 29 15.92 11.04 -5.74
CA LYS A 29 16.80 11.29 -6.87
C LYS A 29 16.00 11.36 -8.17
N LEU A 30 16.60 11.99 -9.17
CA LEU A 30 15.96 12.35 -10.44
C LEU A 30 16.16 11.29 -11.55
N ASP A 31 16.83 10.18 -11.23
CA ASP A 31 17.17 9.09 -12.15
C ASP A 31 17.13 7.73 -11.42
N LEU A 32 17.43 6.65 -12.16
CA LEU A 32 17.49 5.28 -11.64
C LEU A 32 18.93 4.73 -11.57
N ASP A 33 19.95 5.56 -11.77
CA ASP A 33 21.33 5.12 -11.99
C ASP A 33 21.88 4.38 -10.77
N ASN A 34 21.59 4.93 -9.58
CA ASN A 34 21.89 4.29 -8.29
C ASN A 34 21.24 2.91 -8.17
N THR A 35 19.99 2.78 -8.60
CA THR A 35 19.24 1.51 -8.52
C THR A 35 19.87 0.46 -9.45
N PHE A 36 20.21 0.84 -10.69
CA PHE A 36 20.89 -0.06 -11.61
C PHE A 36 22.25 -0.50 -11.09
N ALA A 37 23.06 0.41 -10.55
CA ALA A 37 24.37 0.09 -9.98
C ALA A 37 24.27 -0.85 -8.77
N LEU A 38 23.26 -0.69 -7.91
CA LEU A 38 22.98 -1.62 -6.80
C LEU A 38 22.59 -3.02 -7.32
N LEU A 39 21.75 -3.08 -8.34
CA LEU A 39 21.29 -4.36 -8.91
C LEU A 39 22.41 -5.08 -9.66
N GLU A 40 23.27 -4.34 -10.36
CA GLU A 40 24.46 -4.89 -11.01
C GLU A 40 25.40 -5.52 -9.98
N ALA A 41 25.64 -4.83 -8.85
CA ALA A 41 26.41 -5.38 -7.73
C ALA A 41 25.76 -6.64 -7.12
N CYS A 42 24.44 -6.80 -7.24
CA CYS A 42 23.71 -7.99 -6.81
C CYS A 42 23.64 -9.10 -7.87
N GLY A 43 24.23 -8.92 -9.06
CA GLY A 43 24.17 -9.88 -10.16
C GLY A 43 22.88 -9.80 -10.99
N ASN A 44 22.27 -8.62 -11.09
CA ASN A 44 21.02 -8.34 -11.81
C ASN A 44 19.86 -9.28 -11.43
N PRO A 45 19.51 -9.38 -10.13
CA PRO A 45 18.54 -10.36 -9.65
C PRO A 45 17.12 -10.12 -10.20
N HIS A 46 16.78 -8.87 -10.54
CA HIS A 46 15.51 -8.48 -11.14
C HIS A 46 15.21 -9.13 -12.51
N LEU A 47 16.19 -9.76 -13.14
CA LEU A 47 16.05 -10.50 -14.40
C LEU A 47 15.78 -12.00 -14.20
N GLN A 48 15.73 -12.48 -12.95
CA GLN A 48 15.70 -13.91 -12.63
C GLN A 48 14.31 -14.43 -12.21
N PHE A 49 13.29 -13.58 -12.23
CA PHE A 49 11.91 -13.92 -11.90
C PHE A 49 10.92 -13.13 -12.78
N LYS A 50 9.70 -13.64 -12.94
CA LYS A 50 8.61 -12.87 -13.57
C LYS A 50 8.07 -11.86 -12.56
N SER A 51 7.49 -10.75 -13.00
CA SER A 51 6.91 -9.78 -12.07
C SER A 51 5.54 -9.25 -12.48
N ILE A 52 4.77 -8.81 -11.48
CA ILE A 52 3.56 -7.99 -11.63
C ILE A 52 3.88 -6.67 -10.96
N HIS A 53 3.74 -5.55 -11.68
CA HIS A 53 4.17 -4.24 -11.19
C HIS A 53 2.99 -3.32 -10.92
N ILE A 54 2.91 -2.76 -9.71
CA ILE A 54 1.69 -2.11 -9.22
C ILE A 54 1.98 -0.67 -8.82
N ALA A 55 1.31 0.28 -9.47
CA ALA A 55 1.32 1.70 -9.12
C ALA A 55 -0.10 2.22 -8.83
N GLY A 56 -0.19 3.47 -8.39
CA GLY A 56 -1.45 4.08 -7.98
C GLY A 56 -1.32 4.92 -6.73
N THR A 57 -2.40 5.58 -6.34
CA THR A 57 -2.40 6.46 -5.16
C THR A 57 -2.80 5.67 -3.93
N ASN A 58 -4.02 5.16 -3.92
CA ASN A 58 -4.55 4.27 -2.89
C ASN A 58 -4.85 2.88 -3.48
N GLY A 59 -4.91 1.85 -2.63
CA GLY A 59 -5.24 0.48 -3.07
C GLY A 59 -4.06 -0.39 -3.50
N LYS A 60 -2.88 0.19 -3.81
CA LYS A 60 -1.67 -0.55 -4.22
C LYS A 60 -1.36 -1.75 -3.32
N GLY A 61 -1.16 -1.52 -2.03
CA GLY A 61 -0.91 -2.59 -1.06
C GLY A 61 -2.02 -3.65 -1.04
N SER A 62 -3.30 -3.26 -0.99
CA SER A 62 -4.43 -4.22 -1.01
C SER A 62 -4.41 -5.09 -2.27
N SER A 63 -4.25 -4.47 -3.45
CA SER A 63 -4.16 -5.19 -4.73
C SER A 63 -2.92 -6.08 -4.81
N SER A 64 -1.78 -5.64 -4.28
CA SER A 64 -0.53 -6.41 -4.24
C SER A 64 -0.68 -7.65 -3.38
N HIS A 65 -1.29 -7.52 -2.20
CA HIS A 65 -1.57 -8.65 -1.31
C HIS A 65 -2.61 -9.60 -1.91
N MET A 66 -3.68 -9.10 -2.55
CA MET A 66 -4.65 -9.96 -3.26
C MET A 66 -3.97 -10.76 -4.38
N LEU A 67 -3.19 -10.11 -5.25
CA LEU A 67 -2.51 -10.78 -6.36
C LEU A 67 -1.45 -11.77 -5.86
N ALA A 68 -0.74 -11.45 -4.78
CA ALA A 68 0.21 -12.38 -4.18
C ALA A 68 -0.49 -13.61 -3.60
N ALA A 69 -1.60 -13.44 -2.88
CA ALA A 69 -2.41 -14.54 -2.38
C ALA A 69 -2.92 -15.44 -3.53
N ILE A 70 -3.39 -14.82 -4.62
CA ILE A 70 -3.90 -15.54 -5.81
C ILE A 70 -2.79 -16.36 -6.47
N CYS A 71 -1.59 -15.78 -6.66
CA CYS A 71 -0.47 -16.51 -7.25
C CYS A 71 -0.01 -17.67 -6.35
N GLN A 72 0.00 -17.48 -5.02
CA GLN A 72 0.33 -18.55 -4.06
C GLN A 72 -0.67 -19.71 -4.14
N GLU A 73 -1.97 -19.42 -4.10
CA GLU A 73 -3.02 -20.44 -4.19
C GLU A 73 -3.07 -21.12 -5.57
N ALA A 74 -2.62 -20.44 -6.63
CA ALA A 74 -2.43 -21.03 -7.95
C ALA A 74 -1.19 -21.95 -8.05
N GLY A 75 -0.40 -22.05 -6.98
CA GLY A 75 0.74 -22.96 -6.87
C GLY A 75 2.10 -22.34 -7.22
N TYR A 76 2.18 -21.04 -7.46
CA TYR A 76 3.44 -20.35 -7.75
C TYR A 76 4.17 -19.95 -6.47
N LYS A 77 5.50 -20.16 -6.43
CA LYS A 77 6.35 -19.55 -5.40
C LYS A 77 6.38 -18.06 -5.63
N THR A 78 5.73 -17.31 -4.74
CA THR A 78 5.39 -15.92 -4.97
C THR A 78 6.16 -15.00 -4.04
N GLY A 79 6.92 -14.06 -4.62
CA GLY A 79 7.49 -12.93 -3.91
C GLY A 79 6.47 -11.79 -3.77
N LEU A 80 6.49 -11.06 -2.66
CA LEU A 80 5.69 -9.85 -2.44
C LEU A 80 6.59 -8.74 -1.90
N TYR A 81 6.64 -7.62 -2.61
CA TYR A 81 7.31 -6.40 -2.18
C TYR A 81 6.29 -5.27 -1.99
N THR A 82 6.18 -4.74 -0.77
CA THR A 82 5.24 -3.67 -0.41
C THR A 82 5.89 -2.57 0.41
N SER A 83 5.24 -1.40 0.42
CA SER A 83 5.71 -0.28 1.23
C SER A 83 4.62 0.72 1.62
N PRO A 84 4.77 1.44 2.75
CA PRO A 84 5.72 1.17 3.83
C PRO A 84 5.36 -0.10 4.63
N HIS A 85 6.19 -0.48 5.61
CA HIS A 85 5.81 -1.44 6.65
C HIS A 85 5.04 -0.74 7.78
N LEU A 86 4.35 -1.52 8.62
CA LEU A 86 3.77 -1.08 9.88
C LEU A 86 4.78 -1.24 11.02
N VAL A 87 5.13 -2.47 11.41
CA VAL A 87 5.89 -2.74 12.64
C VAL A 87 7.31 -3.22 12.32
N ASP A 88 7.45 -4.24 11.47
CA ASP A 88 8.73 -4.85 11.14
C ASP A 88 9.17 -4.49 9.71
N PHE A 89 10.43 -4.11 9.53
CA PHE A 89 11.02 -3.84 8.22
C PHE A 89 10.79 -4.99 7.22
N ARG A 90 10.84 -6.24 7.69
CA ARG A 90 10.72 -7.44 6.86
C ARG A 90 9.32 -7.63 6.28
N GLU A 91 8.31 -6.90 6.77
CA GLU A 91 6.99 -6.88 6.14
C GLU A 91 7.05 -6.45 4.67
N ARG A 92 8.09 -5.68 4.29
CA ARG A 92 8.33 -5.25 2.91
C ARG A 92 8.74 -6.38 1.99
N ILE A 93 9.29 -7.50 2.49
CA ILE A 93 9.91 -8.54 1.68
C ILE A 93 9.37 -9.90 2.13
N LYS A 94 8.39 -10.44 1.40
CA LYS A 94 7.77 -11.72 1.72
C LYS A 94 7.90 -12.73 0.58
N VAL A 95 7.99 -14.01 0.92
CA VAL A 95 7.85 -15.13 -0.02
C VAL A 95 6.81 -16.09 0.54
N ASN A 96 5.78 -16.38 -0.25
CA ASN A 96 4.62 -17.18 0.17
C ASN A 96 4.04 -16.75 1.53
N GLY A 97 3.91 -15.43 1.72
CA GLY A 97 3.37 -14.84 2.94
C GLY A 97 4.35 -14.70 4.11
N PHE A 98 5.50 -15.38 4.06
CA PHE A 98 6.51 -15.33 5.12
C PHE A 98 7.50 -14.21 4.87
N MET A 99 7.72 -13.38 5.90
CA MET A 99 8.77 -12.36 5.91
C MET A 99 10.16 -12.99 5.70
N CYS A 100 11.07 -12.26 5.05
CA CYS A 100 12.47 -12.68 4.97
C CYS A 100 13.10 -12.84 6.37
N GLU A 101 14.18 -13.59 6.47
CA GLU A 101 14.88 -13.83 7.73
C GLU A 101 15.66 -12.59 8.17
N GLU A 102 15.72 -12.33 9.48
CA GLU A 102 16.58 -11.26 10.03
C GLU A 102 18.04 -11.45 9.61
N GLU A 103 18.51 -12.69 9.62
CA GLU A 103 19.87 -13.06 9.22
C GLU A 103 20.14 -12.68 7.75
N PHE A 104 19.16 -12.83 6.86
CA PHE A 104 19.30 -12.40 5.47
C PHE A 104 19.50 -10.88 5.38
N VAL A 105 18.73 -10.10 6.14
CA VAL A 105 18.86 -8.63 6.16
C VAL A 105 20.25 -8.21 6.66
N ILE A 106 20.75 -8.86 7.71
CA ILE A 106 22.09 -8.61 8.27
C ILE A 106 23.17 -8.92 7.23
N GLN A 107 23.14 -10.13 6.66
CA GLN A 107 24.14 -10.58 5.70
C GLN A 107 24.14 -9.75 4.42
N PHE A 108 22.96 -9.45 3.87
CA PHE A 108 22.84 -8.60 2.70
C PHE A 108 23.41 -7.21 2.97
N THR A 109 23.05 -6.60 4.10
CA THR A 109 23.52 -5.25 4.45
C THR A 109 25.04 -5.22 4.60
N GLU A 110 25.63 -6.19 5.30
CA GLU A 110 27.09 -6.30 5.46
C GLU A 110 27.78 -6.47 4.10
N MET A 111 27.27 -7.36 3.25
CA MET A 111 27.80 -7.58 1.90
C MET A 111 27.76 -6.29 1.06
N MET A 112 26.70 -5.49 1.20
CA MET A 112 26.49 -4.28 0.40
C MET A 112 27.16 -3.03 0.97
N LYS A 113 27.75 -3.05 2.17
CA LYS A 113 28.41 -1.86 2.78
C LYS A 113 29.39 -1.14 1.83
N PRO A 114 30.32 -1.82 1.14
CA PRO A 114 31.24 -1.14 0.22
C PRO A 114 30.50 -0.42 -0.92
N THR A 115 29.44 -1.05 -1.43
CA THR A 115 28.59 -0.49 -2.49
C THR A 115 27.77 0.69 -1.98
N ILE A 116 27.25 0.61 -0.76
CA ILE A 116 26.51 1.68 -0.08
C ILE A 116 27.41 2.92 0.10
N ASP A 117 28.63 2.74 0.60
CA ASP A 117 29.57 3.84 0.84
C ASP A 117 29.98 4.56 -0.45
N ASN A 118 30.06 3.81 -1.56
CA ASN A 118 30.40 4.34 -2.88
C ASN A 118 29.21 5.05 -3.56
N ILE A 119 28.05 4.38 -3.67
CA ILE A 119 26.88 4.86 -4.41
C ILE A 119 26.08 5.90 -3.61
N LYS A 120 26.12 5.80 -2.27
CA LYS A 120 25.27 6.56 -1.34
C LYS A 120 23.80 6.53 -1.76
N PRO A 121 23.19 5.32 -1.82
CA PRO A 121 21.82 5.17 -2.25
C PRO A 121 20.83 5.72 -1.21
N SER A 122 19.59 5.93 -1.62
CA SER A 122 18.49 6.12 -0.68
C SER A 122 18.16 4.80 0.03
N PHE A 123 17.43 4.90 1.14
CA PHE A 123 16.94 3.72 1.86
C PHE A 123 16.06 2.84 0.95
N PHE A 124 15.25 3.48 0.12
CA PHE A 124 14.32 2.78 -0.77
C PHE A 124 15.06 2.03 -1.88
N GLU A 125 16.06 2.65 -2.51
CA GLU A 125 16.88 2.04 -3.56
C GLU A 125 17.54 0.74 -3.08
N LEU A 126 18.19 0.78 -1.90
CA LEU A 126 18.83 -0.39 -1.32
C LEU A 126 17.81 -1.47 -0.94
N THR A 127 16.66 -1.07 -0.41
CA THR A 127 15.60 -2.02 0.00
C THR A 127 15.00 -2.76 -1.22
N VAL A 128 14.87 -2.09 -2.37
CA VAL A 128 14.46 -2.74 -3.62
C VAL A 128 15.51 -3.76 -4.08
N ALA A 129 16.79 -3.39 -4.06
CA ALA A 129 17.87 -4.33 -4.40
C ALA A 129 17.89 -5.55 -3.46
N MET A 130 17.67 -5.32 -2.16
CA MET A 130 17.56 -6.37 -1.14
C MET A 130 16.38 -7.32 -1.42
N ALA A 131 15.20 -6.77 -1.72
CA ALA A 131 14.02 -7.56 -2.04
C ALA A 131 14.22 -8.42 -3.30
N PHE A 132 14.73 -7.83 -4.37
CA PHE A 132 14.96 -8.56 -5.62
C PHE A 132 16.04 -9.62 -5.46
N ARG A 133 17.10 -9.33 -4.69
CA ARG A 133 18.09 -10.34 -4.36
C ARG A 133 17.47 -11.51 -3.59
N TYR A 134 16.65 -11.23 -2.58
CA TYR A 134 15.94 -12.26 -1.83
C TYR A 134 15.04 -13.13 -2.73
N PHE A 135 14.28 -12.50 -3.63
CA PHE A 135 13.41 -13.21 -4.58
C PHE A 135 14.19 -14.12 -5.54
N ALA A 136 15.33 -13.65 -6.05
CA ALA A 136 16.22 -14.45 -6.89
C ALA A 136 16.85 -15.63 -6.11
N ASP A 137 17.36 -15.38 -4.91
CA ASP A 137 17.94 -16.42 -4.05
C ASP A 137 16.89 -17.49 -3.69
N GLN A 138 15.65 -17.06 -3.47
CA GLN A 138 14.50 -17.93 -3.21
C GLN A 138 13.95 -18.59 -4.48
N ARG A 139 14.40 -18.22 -5.69
CA ARG A 139 13.88 -18.73 -6.97
C ARG A 139 12.36 -18.61 -7.05
N VAL A 140 11.82 -17.43 -6.76
CA VAL A 140 10.38 -17.18 -6.91
C VAL A 140 9.99 -17.28 -8.39
N ASP A 141 8.81 -17.84 -8.67
CA ASP A 141 8.27 -17.94 -10.02
C ASP A 141 7.75 -16.57 -10.49
N VAL A 142 7.09 -15.85 -9.58
CA VAL A 142 6.53 -14.52 -9.83
C VAL A 142 6.67 -13.63 -8.59
N ALA A 143 7.03 -12.37 -8.79
CA ALA A 143 7.09 -11.35 -7.75
C ALA A 143 6.02 -10.28 -7.99
N VAL A 144 5.17 -10.02 -6.99
CA VAL A 144 4.22 -8.90 -6.98
C VAL A 144 4.89 -7.72 -6.31
N VAL A 145 5.08 -6.62 -7.04
CA VAL A 145 5.92 -5.50 -6.62
C VAL A 145 5.12 -4.20 -6.65
N GLU A 146 4.94 -3.60 -5.48
CA GLU A 146 4.34 -2.27 -5.31
C GLU A 146 5.39 -1.16 -5.50
N THR A 147 5.04 -0.11 -6.24
CA THR A 147 5.84 1.13 -6.29
C THR A 147 5.77 1.86 -4.95
N GLY A 148 6.91 2.41 -4.52
CA GLY A 148 6.96 3.25 -3.32
C GLY A 148 6.28 4.59 -3.55
N MET A 149 6.62 5.26 -4.65
CA MET A 149 6.04 6.56 -5.00
C MET A 149 6.10 6.83 -6.50
N GLY A 150 5.05 7.44 -7.05
CA GLY A 150 4.97 7.72 -8.48
C GLY A 150 4.97 6.43 -9.30
N GLY A 151 5.96 6.27 -10.16
CA GLY A 151 6.18 5.07 -10.97
C GLY A 151 7.39 5.21 -11.89
N ARG A 152 7.47 6.29 -12.68
CA ARG A 152 8.51 6.52 -13.70
C ARG A 152 9.94 6.45 -13.16
N LEU A 153 10.19 7.10 -12.03
CA LEU A 153 11.49 7.15 -11.35
C LEU A 153 11.50 6.36 -10.04
N ASP A 154 10.53 5.47 -9.85
CA ASP A 154 10.52 4.58 -8.69
C ASP A 154 11.58 3.49 -8.89
N SER A 155 12.36 3.15 -7.86
CA SER A 155 13.40 2.12 -7.94
C SER A 155 12.89 0.75 -8.40
N THR A 156 11.59 0.46 -8.23
CA THR A 156 10.99 -0.77 -8.74
C THR A 156 10.80 -0.77 -10.27
N ASN A 157 10.89 0.39 -10.94
CA ASN A 157 10.64 0.54 -12.38
C ASN A 157 11.76 0.03 -13.29
N VAL A 158 12.75 -0.67 -12.73
CA VAL A 158 13.73 -1.48 -13.44
C VAL A 158 13.15 -2.81 -13.95
N LEU A 159 11.95 -3.18 -13.49
CA LEU A 159 11.29 -4.44 -13.85
C LEU A 159 10.74 -4.44 -15.29
N SER A 160 10.67 -5.64 -15.86
CA SER A 160 9.94 -5.94 -17.10
C SER A 160 8.80 -6.90 -16.76
N PRO A 161 7.64 -6.39 -16.32
CA PRO A 161 6.58 -7.23 -15.77
C PRO A 161 5.79 -7.98 -16.85
N LEU A 162 5.05 -9.01 -16.43
CA LEU A 162 4.03 -9.67 -17.26
C LEU A 162 2.84 -8.74 -17.50
N VAL A 163 2.51 -7.92 -16.49
CA VAL A 163 1.42 -6.95 -16.51
C VAL A 163 1.71 -5.86 -15.48
N SER A 164 1.33 -4.63 -15.83
CA SER A 164 1.31 -3.50 -14.91
C SER A 164 -0.12 -3.22 -14.45
N LEU A 165 -0.33 -2.99 -13.15
CA LEU A 165 -1.61 -2.55 -12.60
C LEU A 165 -1.46 -1.11 -12.07
N ILE A 166 -2.33 -0.22 -12.52
CA ILE A 166 -2.48 1.12 -11.96
C ILE A 166 -3.83 1.17 -11.25
N THR A 167 -3.84 1.46 -9.95
CA THR A 167 -5.08 1.53 -9.16
C THR A 167 -5.85 2.82 -9.46
N ASN A 168 -5.98 3.74 -8.48
CA ASN A 168 -6.61 5.04 -8.67
C ASN A 168 -5.60 6.18 -8.67
N ILE A 169 -6.02 7.32 -9.20
CA ILE A 169 -5.27 8.57 -9.21
C ILE A 169 -6.01 9.58 -8.34
N SER A 170 -5.33 10.07 -7.31
CA SER A 170 -5.81 11.16 -6.47
C SER A 170 -4.65 12.07 -6.09
N TYR A 171 -4.97 13.21 -5.50
CA TYR A 171 -3.95 14.09 -4.96
C TYR A 171 -3.24 13.42 -3.79
N ASP A 172 -1.97 13.12 -4.00
CA ASP A 172 -1.04 12.73 -2.96
C ASP A 172 0.37 13.06 -3.44
N HIS A 173 1.29 13.33 -2.51
CA HIS A 173 2.69 13.56 -2.83
C HIS A 173 2.91 14.69 -3.88
N MET A 174 2.05 15.71 -3.87
CA MET A 174 1.99 16.75 -4.92
C MET A 174 3.30 17.53 -5.09
N GLN A 175 4.06 17.71 -3.99
CA GLN A 175 5.38 18.35 -4.04
C GLN A 175 6.39 17.60 -4.95
N MET A 176 6.12 16.33 -5.27
CA MET A 176 7.04 15.44 -5.97
C MET A 176 6.46 14.92 -7.29
N LEU A 177 5.15 14.66 -7.32
CA LEU A 177 4.48 14.08 -8.49
C LEU A 177 3.79 15.12 -9.38
N GLY A 178 3.78 16.38 -8.96
CA GLY A 178 3.05 17.47 -9.62
C GLY A 178 1.76 17.83 -8.90
N ASP A 179 1.22 18.98 -9.26
CA ASP A 179 0.07 19.64 -8.62
C ASP A 179 -1.26 19.38 -9.33
N THR A 180 -1.26 18.55 -10.38
CA THR A 180 -2.47 18.18 -11.15
C THR A 180 -2.62 16.67 -11.27
N LEU A 181 -3.87 16.18 -11.36
CA LEU A 181 -4.12 14.75 -11.56
C LEU A 181 -3.44 14.19 -12.83
N PRO A 182 -3.42 14.88 -13.99
CA PRO A 182 -2.68 14.42 -15.16
C PRO A 182 -1.17 14.29 -14.93
N ALA A 183 -0.55 15.20 -14.18
CA ALA A 183 0.88 15.10 -13.83
C ALA A 183 1.16 13.87 -12.96
N ILE A 184 0.34 13.66 -11.91
CA ILE A 184 0.43 12.49 -11.04
C ILE A 184 0.20 11.19 -11.83
N ALA A 185 -0.76 11.19 -12.76
CA ALA A 185 -1.03 10.07 -13.65
C ALA A 185 0.16 9.79 -14.59
N ALA A 186 0.81 10.82 -15.12
CA ALA A 186 1.96 10.66 -16.02
C ALA A 186 3.15 10.01 -15.30
N GLU A 187 3.40 10.38 -14.04
CA GLU A 187 4.41 9.73 -13.21
C GLU A 187 4.09 8.24 -13.00
N LYS A 188 2.83 7.91 -12.69
CA LYS A 188 2.40 6.51 -12.49
C LYS A 188 2.38 5.70 -13.78
N ALA A 189 2.05 6.32 -14.92
CA ALA A 189 2.09 5.72 -16.24
C ALA A 189 3.52 5.30 -16.67
N GLY A 190 4.55 5.74 -15.95
CA GLY A 190 5.94 5.32 -16.16
C GLY A 190 6.20 3.83 -15.99
N ILE A 191 5.30 3.09 -15.32
CA ILE A 191 5.39 1.62 -15.21
C ILE A 191 4.78 0.87 -16.41
N ILE A 192 4.18 1.59 -17.37
CA ILE A 192 3.67 0.99 -18.61
C ILE A 192 4.84 0.72 -19.54
N LYS A 193 5.09 -0.56 -19.84
CA LYS A 193 6.26 -1.03 -20.59
C LYS A 193 5.89 -1.43 -22.02
N GLN A 194 6.93 -1.47 -22.87
CA GLN A 194 6.82 -1.82 -24.28
C GLN A 194 6.16 -3.19 -24.46
N ASP A 195 5.12 -3.25 -25.31
CA ASP A 195 4.37 -4.45 -25.67
C ASP A 195 3.82 -5.26 -24.45
N THR A 196 3.76 -4.63 -23.28
CA THR A 196 3.37 -5.26 -22.01
C THR A 196 1.99 -4.76 -21.61
N PRO A 197 1.02 -5.63 -21.30
CA PRO A 197 -0.32 -5.19 -20.96
C PRO A 197 -0.36 -4.36 -19.66
N VAL A 198 -1.29 -3.41 -19.62
CA VAL A 198 -1.59 -2.60 -18.45
C VAL A 198 -3.08 -2.64 -18.11
N VAL A 199 -3.38 -2.83 -16.83
CA VAL A 199 -4.73 -2.73 -16.27
C VAL A 199 -4.84 -1.43 -15.48
N ILE A 200 -5.88 -0.65 -15.75
CA ILE A 200 -6.28 0.52 -14.96
C ILE A 200 -7.53 0.12 -14.16
N SER A 201 -7.51 0.28 -12.83
CA SER A 201 -8.60 -0.23 -11.98
C SER A 201 -9.91 0.54 -12.16
N GLU A 202 -9.83 1.85 -12.42
CA GLU A 202 -11.01 2.73 -12.53
C GLU A 202 -10.80 3.77 -13.64
N THR A 203 -11.82 3.97 -14.47
CA THR A 203 -11.84 4.98 -15.51
C THR A 203 -12.12 6.36 -14.91
N GLN A 204 -11.08 7.20 -14.86
CA GLN A 204 -11.18 8.59 -14.43
C GLN A 204 -11.05 9.52 -15.64
N VAL A 205 -12.06 10.35 -15.89
CA VAL A 205 -12.15 11.18 -17.11
C VAL A 205 -10.95 12.12 -17.25
N GLU A 206 -10.50 12.68 -16.13
CA GLU A 206 -9.42 13.65 -16.04
C GLU A 206 -8.05 13.08 -16.43
N VAL A 207 -7.85 11.77 -16.31
CA VAL A 207 -6.53 11.12 -16.48
C VAL A 207 -6.52 9.97 -17.49
N MET A 208 -7.68 9.49 -17.96
CA MET A 208 -7.74 8.34 -18.86
C MET A 208 -6.90 8.52 -20.13
N GLN A 209 -6.81 9.75 -20.65
CA GLN A 209 -6.06 10.05 -21.87
C GLN A 209 -4.55 9.94 -21.65
N VAL A 210 -4.06 10.20 -20.43
CA VAL A 210 -2.64 10.03 -20.08
C VAL A 210 -2.25 8.56 -20.23
N PHE A 211 -3.06 7.65 -19.68
CA PHE A 211 -2.80 6.21 -19.80
C PHE A 211 -2.95 5.70 -21.22
N LYS A 212 -4.00 6.10 -21.94
CA LYS A 212 -4.19 5.72 -23.35
C LYS A 212 -3.04 6.19 -24.24
N ALA A 213 -2.61 7.45 -24.09
CA ALA A 213 -1.49 8.00 -24.84
C ALA A 213 -0.18 7.27 -24.53
N LYS A 214 0.09 7.00 -23.25
CA LYS A 214 1.29 6.26 -22.84
C LYS A 214 1.27 4.82 -23.36
N ALA A 215 0.14 4.13 -23.24
CA ALA A 215 -0.01 2.76 -23.73
C ALA A 215 0.18 2.70 -25.26
N MET A 216 -0.43 3.63 -26.00
CA MET A 216 -0.23 3.76 -27.45
C MET A 216 1.23 4.03 -27.82
N GLN A 217 1.94 4.88 -27.06
CA GLN A 217 3.35 5.19 -27.32
C GLN A 217 4.25 3.96 -27.25
N VAL A 218 3.94 3.01 -26.36
CA VAL A 218 4.76 1.82 -26.11
C VAL A 218 4.08 0.54 -26.60
N SER A 219 3.05 0.65 -27.44
CA SER A 219 2.24 -0.47 -27.95
C SER A 219 1.72 -1.43 -26.86
N ALA A 220 1.47 -0.93 -25.65
CA ALA A 220 0.93 -1.72 -24.56
C ALA A 220 -0.59 -1.94 -24.74
N PRO A 221 -1.09 -3.19 -24.68
CA PRO A 221 -2.52 -3.45 -24.53
C PRO A 221 -3.03 -2.81 -23.23
N ILE A 222 -4.10 -2.02 -23.30
CA ILE A 222 -4.66 -1.31 -22.15
C ILE A 222 -6.07 -1.80 -21.85
N TYR A 223 -6.33 -2.13 -20.59
CA TYR A 223 -7.62 -2.59 -20.08
C TYR A 223 -8.08 -1.68 -18.95
N PHE A 224 -9.36 -1.31 -18.97
CA PHE A 224 -10.01 -0.59 -17.88
C PHE A 224 -10.93 -1.55 -17.14
N ALA A 225 -10.63 -1.85 -15.89
CA ALA A 225 -11.28 -2.92 -15.16
C ALA A 225 -12.78 -2.66 -14.91
N ASP A 226 -13.17 -1.40 -14.75
CA ASP A 226 -14.56 -0.97 -14.62
C ASP A 226 -15.36 -1.03 -15.93
N GLN A 227 -14.70 -1.29 -17.07
CA GLN A 227 -15.33 -1.59 -18.36
C GLN A 227 -15.42 -3.11 -18.61
N LEU A 228 -14.75 -3.92 -17.79
CA LEU A 228 -14.79 -5.39 -17.84
C LEU A 228 -15.67 -5.98 -16.73
N TYR A 229 -15.67 -5.35 -15.56
CA TYR A 229 -16.33 -5.85 -14.38
C TYR A 229 -17.18 -4.76 -13.70
N GLN A 230 -18.30 -5.18 -13.13
CA GLN A 230 -19.19 -4.30 -12.37
C GLN A 230 -19.62 -4.98 -11.07
N VAL A 231 -19.47 -4.30 -9.94
CA VAL A 231 -20.08 -4.74 -8.68
C VAL A 231 -21.58 -4.47 -8.73
N ILE A 232 -22.39 -5.54 -8.69
CA ILE A 232 -23.86 -5.47 -8.70
C ILE A 232 -24.38 -5.31 -7.28
N THR A 233 -23.81 -6.03 -6.33
CA THR A 233 -24.21 -6.00 -4.92
C THR A 233 -23.00 -6.26 -4.05
N ALA A 234 -22.98 -5.61 -2.90
CA ALA A 234 -21.96 -5.78 -1.88
C ALA A 234 -22.64 -5.93 -0.52
N HIS A 235 -22.28 -6.98 0.22
CA HIS A 235 -22.70 -7.20 1.60
C HIS A 235 -21.48 -7.11 2.49
N LEU A 236 -21.51 -6.15 3.40
CA LEU A 236 -20.43 -5.92 4.34
C LEU A 236 -20.76 -6.65 5.64
N GLU A 237 -19.89 -7.56 6.01
CA GLU A 237 -19.92 -8.29 7.28
C GLU A 237 -18.76 -7.83 8.19
N PRO A 238 -18.81 -8.11 9.50
CA PRO A 238 -17.78 -7.67 10.46
C PRO A 238 -16.35 -8.10 10.11
N THR A 239 -16.18 -9.21 9.41
CA THR A 239 -14.87 -9.77 9.04
C THR A 239 -14.75 -10.14 7.56
N SER A 240 -15.80 -9.95 6.76
CA SER A 240 -15.78 -10.27 5.34
C SER A 240 -16.56 -9.26 4.50
N LEU A 241 -16.29 -9.26 3.19
CA LEU A 241 -17.02 -8.50 2.19
C LEU A 241 -17.43 -9.46 1.09
N GLU A 242 -18.74 -9.68 0.95
CA GLU A 242 -19.29 -10.49 -0.14
C GLU A 242 -19.67 -9.59 -1.31
N LEU A 243 -19.23 -9.95 -2.51
CA LEU A 243 -19.41 -9.17 -3.73
C LEU A 243 -20.00 -10.04 -4.83
N PHE A 244 -21.10 -9.57 -5.41
CA PHE A 244 -21.63 -10.12 -6.66
C PHE A 244 -21.11 -9.27 -7.80
N ILE A 245 -20.19 -9.82 -8.58
CA ILE A 245 -19.49 -9.11 -9.64
C ILE A 245 -19.90 -9.69 -10.99
N LYS A 246 -20.37 -8.81 -11.87
CA LYS A 246 -20.73 -9.13 -13.24
C LYS A 246 -19.53 -8.90 -14.15
N HIS A 247 -19.16 -9.91 -14.92
CA HIS A 247 -18.27 -9.78 -16.06
C HIS A 247 -19.09 -9.29 -17.26
N LEU A 248 -18.79 -8.07 -17.73
CA LEU A 248 -19.57 -7.36 -18.74
C LEU A 248 -19.52 -8.03 -20.12
N PRO A 249 -18.35 -8.47 -20.63
CA PRO A 249 -18.26 -9.15 -21.93
C PRO A 249 -19.07 -10.45 -22.03
N THR A 250 -19.03 -11.29 -21.00
CA THR A 250 -19.73 -12.60 -21.00
C THR A 250 -21.12 -12.53 -20.37
N ASN A 251 -21.49 -11.39 -19.77
CA ASN A 251 -22.73 -11.20 -19.02
C ASN A 251 -22.92 -12.21 -17.86
N SER A 252 -21.84 -12.85 -17.39
CA SER A 252 -21.87 -13.79 -16.27
C SER A 252 -21.63 -13.09 -14.94
N THR A 253 -22.31 -13.52 -13.88
CA THR A 253 -22.12 -13.01 -12.52
C THR A 253 -21.49 -14.08 -11.64
N SER A 254 -20.47 -13.70 -10.88
CA SER A 254 -19.80 -14.57 -9.91
C SER A 254 -19.80 -13.92 -8.53
N ALA A 255 -19.87 -14.74 -7.49
CA ALA A 255 -19.81 -14.29 -6.10
C ALA A 255 -18.38 -14.43 -5.57
N TYR A 256 -17.87 -13.38 -4.93
CA TYR A 256 -16.55 -13.35 -4.32
C TYR A 256 -16.67 -12.97 -2.85
N THR A 257 -15.94 -13.67 -1.99
CA THR A 257 -15.83 -13.33 -0.57
C THR A 257 -14.40 -12.85 -0.32
N LEU A 258 -14.27 -11.68 0.29
CA LEU A 258 -13.00 -11.10 0.69
C LEU A 258 -12.90 -11.10 2.22
N ASP A 259 -11.75 -11.50 2.78
CA ASP A 259 -11.47 -11.32 4.22
C ASP A 259 -10.96 -9.90 4.55
N ILE A 260 -10.73 -9.08 3.54
CA ILE A 260 -10.47 -7.63 3.66
C ILE A 260 -11.80 -6.89 3.49
N ASN A 261 -12.45 -6.60 4.61
CA ASN A 261 -13.83 -6.12 4.66
C ASN A 261 -13.96 -4.58 4.65
N SER A 262 -13.08 -3.88 3.95
CA SER A 262 -13.24 -2.46 3.73
C SER A 262 -14.03 -2.19 2.45
N ASN A 263 -15.00 -1.26 2.48
CA ASN A 263 -15.90 -0.99 1.37
C ASN A 263 -15.16 -0.60 0.08
N TYR A 264 -14.04 0.10 0.22
CA TYR A 264 -13.19 0.50 -0.91
C TYR A 264 -12.52 -0.68 -1.64
N GLN A 265 -12.50 -1.90 -1.08
CA GLN A 265 -12.07 -3.09 -1.83
C GLN A 265 -12.96 -3.41 -3.01
N ARG A 266 -14.22 -2.93 -3.04
CA ARG A 266 -15.11 -3.06 -4.21
C ARG A 266 -14.48 -2.49 -5.49
N LYS A 267 -13.58 -1.50 -5.35
CA LYS A 267 -12.84 -0.89 -6.46
C LYS A 267 -11.57 -1.68 -6.77
N ASN A 268 -10.79 -1.98 -5.74
CA ASN A 268 -9.50 -2.68 -5.89
C ASN A 268 -9.66 -4.07 -6.52
N VAL A 269 -10.72 -4.80 -6.14
CA VAL A 269 -10.95 -6.16 -6.63
C VAL A 269 -11.19 -6.20 -8.14
N LEU A 270 -11.79 -5.17 -8.74
CA LEU A 270 -12.02 -5.14 -10.19
C LEU A 270 -10.67 -5.12 -10.94
N GLY A 271 -9.75 -4.26 -10.49
CA GLY A 271 -8.39 -4.21 -11.02
C GLY A 271 -7.66 -5.54 -10.86
N VAL A 272 -7.84 -6.22 -9.72
CA VAL A 272 -7.27 -7.56 -9.48
C VAL A 272 -7.85 -8.61 -10.43
N LEU A 273 -9.18 -8.67 -10.60
CA LEU A 273 -9.84 -9.62 -11.50
C LEU A 273 -9.39 -9.44 -12.96
N ALA A 274 -9.38 -8.20 -13.45
CA ALA A 274 -8.88 -7.89 -14.78
C ALA A 274 -7.38 -8.22 -14.93
N THR A 275 -6.58 -8.03 -13.88
CA THR A 275 -5.17 -8.44 -13.90
C THR A 275 -5.02 -9.95 -14.00
N VAL A 276 -5.84 -10.72 -13.28
CA VAL A 276 -5.84 -12.20 -13.34
C VAL A 276 -6.26 -12.70 -14.73
N GLU A 277 -7.23 -12.08 -15.36
CA GLU A 277 -7.63 -12.39 -16.74
C GLU A 277 -6.47 -12.17 -17.71
N VAL A 278 -5.83 -11.00 -17.66
CA VAL A 278 -4.65 -10.69 -18.48
C VAL A 278 -3.49 -11.65 -18.20
N LEU A 279 -3.26 -12.02 -16.93
CA LEU A 279 -2.22 -12.97 -16.55
C LEU A 279 -2.45 -14.35 -17.15
N ASN A 280 -3.69 -14.82 -17.16
CA ASN A 280 -4.06 -16.06 -17.84
C ASN A 280 -3.79 -15.98 -19.36
N ASP A 281 -4.14 -14.87 -20.00
CA ASP A 281 -3.91 -14.65 -21.44
C ASP A 281 -2.43 -14.67 -21.82
N VAL A 282 -1.54 -14.16 -20.95
CA VAL A 282 -0.09 -14.20 -21.15
C VAL A 282 0.57 -15.48 -20.62
N GLY A 283 -0.23 -16.49 -20.25
CA GLY A 283 0.23 -17.85 -19.95
C GLY A 283 0.55 -18.14 -18.48
N LEU A 284 0.17 -17.26 -17.55
CA LEU A 284 0.20 -17.56 -16.11
C LEU A 284 -1.15 -18.20 -15.71
N ASN A 285 -1.20 -19.53 -15.71
CA ASN A 285 -2.41 -20.29 -15.40
C ASN A 285 -2.85 -20.09 -13.94
N ILE A 286 -3.97 -19.40 -13.73
CA ILE A 286 -4.60 -19.12 -12.44
C ILE A 286 -6.04 -19.67 -12.49
N PRO A 287 -6.30 -20.84 -11.89
CA PRO A 287 -7.64 -21.43 -11.84
C PRO A 287 -8.61 -20.56 -11.02
N ALA A 288 -9.90 -20.57 -11.40
CA ALA A 288 -10.94 -19.85 -10.67
C ALA A 288 -11.02 -20.26 -9.19
N GLU A 289 -10.81 -21.54 -8.87
CA GLU A 289 -10.79 -22.02 -7.48
C GLU A 289 -9.71 -21.34 -6.64
N ALA A 290 -8.49 -21.21 -7.19
CA ALA A 290 -7.39 -20.53 -6.53
C ALA A 290 -7.71 -19.05 -6.29
N LEU A 291 -8.35 -18.39 -7.27
CA LEU A 291 -8.82 -17.01 -7.14
C LEU A 291 -9.83 -16.84 -5.99
N HIS A 292 -10.87 -17.68 -5.92
CA HIS A 292 -11.87 -17.62 -4.85
C HIS A 292 -11.27 -17.91 -3.47
N LYS A 293 -10.41 -18.94 -3.37
CA LYS A 293 -9.77 -19.31 -2.12
C LYS A 293 -8.81 -18.25 -1.63
N ALA A 294 -8.03 -17.64 -2.53
CA ALA A 294 -7.11 -16.58 -2.18
C ALA A 294 -7.81 -15.33 -1.68
N LEU A 295 -8.84 -14.84 -2.38
CA LEU A 295 -9.55 -13.61 -2.00
C LEU A 295 -10.21 -13.73 -0.62
N SER A 296 -10.68 -14.93 -0.25
CA SER A 296 -11.27 -15.19 1.06
C SER A 296 -10.25 -15.38 2.19
N ASN A 297 -8.94 -15.37 1.90
CA ASN A 297 -7.87 -15.62 2.88
C ASN A 297 -6.65 -14.70 2.69
N VAL A 298 -6.81 -13.49 2.14
CA VAL A 298 -5.69 -12.60 1.82
C VAL A 298 -4.90 -12.22 3.08
N LYS A 299 -5.58 -11.87 4.17
CA LYS A 299 -4.93 -11.50 5.45
C LYS A 299 -4.10 -12.65 5.98
N GLN A 300 -4.66 -13.87 5.98
CA GLN A 300 -3.96 -15.07 6.42
C GLN A 300 -2.75 -15.39 5.52
N LEU A 301 -2.92 -15.35 4.21
CA LEU A 301 -1.90 -15.76 3.24
C LEU A 301 -0.75 -14.75 3.11
N THR A 302 -0.97 -13.49 3.46
CA THR A 302 0.00 -12.43 3.16
C THR A 302 0.33 -11.52 4.34
N GLY A 303 -0.39 -11.63 5.45
CA GLY A 303 -0.25 -10.75 6.62
C GLY A 303 -0.52 -9.28 6.28
N LEU A 304 -1.64 -8.99 5.58
CA LEU A 304 -2.08 -7.62 5.35
C LEU A 304 -2.74 -7.05 6.61
N HIS A 305 -2.25 -5.91 7.07
CA HIS A 305 -2.76 -5.20 8.25
C HIS A 305 -3.07 -3.72 7.93
N GLY A 306 -3.84 -3.07 8.81
CA GLY A 306 -4.15 -1.64 8.74
C GLY A 306 -5.06 -1.22 7.58
N ARG A 307 -5.97 -2.10 7.13
CA ARG A 307 -7.02 -1.78 6.13
C ARG A 307 -8.38 -2.15 6.72
N TRP A 308 -9.04 -1.18 7.35
CA TRP A 308 -10.23 -1.40 8.18
C TRP A 308 -10.11 -2.66 9.06
N GLU A 309 -8.99 -2.78 9.76
CA GLU A 309 -8.68 -3.97 10.53
C GLU A 309 -9.38 -3.94 11.88
N VAL A 310 -10.34 -4.85 12.08
CA VAL A 310 -11.04 -5.03 13.34
C VAL A 310 -10.14 -5.77 14.33
N ILE A 311 -9.78 -5.11 15.44
CA ILE A 311 -8.94 -5.70 16.51
C ILE A 311 -9.73 -5.97 17.81
N ALA A 312 -10.96 -5.45 17.92
CA ALA A 312 -11.90 -5.80 18.99
C ALA A 312 -13.35 -5.53 18.53
N GLU A 313 -14.30 -6.31 19.03
CA GLU A 313 -15.72 -6.18 18.65
C GLU A 313 -16.55 -5.30 19.61
N ARG A 314 -16.12 -5.14 20.87
CA ARG A 314 -16.86 -4.38 21.90
C ARG A 314 -15.94 -3.58 22.83
N PRO A 315 -15.83 -2.25 22.68
CA PRO A 315 -16.30 -1.47 21.53
C PRO A 315 -15.68 -1.97 20.23
N LEU A 316 -16.38 -1.75 19.11
CA LEU A 316 -15.83 -2.03 17.79
C LEU A 316 -14.56 -1.18 17.61
N THR A 317 -13.41 -1.81 17.57
CA THR A 317 -12.10 -1.14 17.49
C THR A 317 -11.44 -1.47 16.16
N VAL A 318 -11.16 -0.44 15.37
CA VAL A 318 -10.70 -0.55 13.99
C VAL A 318 -9.42 0.24 13.75
N LEU A 319 -8.49 -0.34 12.99
CA LEU A 319 -7.27 0.32 12.52
C LEU A 319 -7.33 0.55 11.00
N ASP A 320 -7.09 1.77 10.54
CA ASP A 320 -7.00 2.09 9.11
C ASP A 320 -5.91 3.13 8.83
N VAL A 321 -5.02 2.85 7.88
CA VAL A 321 -3.88 3.74 7.55
C VAL A 321 -4.26 4.94 6.66
N GLY A 322 -5.54 5.11 6.32
CA GLY A 322 -6.03 6.24 5.54
C GLY A 322 -5.52 7.57 6.11
N HIS A 323 -4.83 8.33 5.27
CA HIS A 323 -4.04 9.51 5.70
C HIS A 323 -4.02 10.66 4.70
N ASN A 324 -4.73 10.51 3.58
CA ASN A 324 -4.90 11.53 2.55
C ASN A 324 -6.40 11.76 2.31
N GLU A 325 -6.74 12.79 1.54
CA GLU A 325 -8.13 13.19 1.28
C GLU A 325 -9.00 12.02 0.78
N ALA A 326 -8.53 11.32 -0.25
CA ALA A 326 -9.23 10.17 -0.81
C ALA A 326 -9.38 9.01 0.19
N GLY A 327 -8.35 8.70 0.99
CA GLY A 327 -8.42 7.66 2.01
C GLY A 327 -9.42 7.98 3.12
N ILE A 328 -9.52 9.25 3.52
CA ILE A 328 -10.43 9.70 4.57
C ILE A 328 -11.88 9.74 4.05
N ILE A 329 -12.09 10.09 2.79
CA ILE A 329 -13.40 9.94 2.13
C ILE A 329 -13.87 8.48 2.19
N GLU A 330 -12.99 7.53 1.87
CA GLU A 330 -13.33 6.10 1.89
C GLU A 330 -13.57 5.57 3.33
N ILE A 331 -12.81 6.06 4.32
CA ILE A 331 -13.06 5.80 5.75
C ILE A 331 -14.43 6.32 6.17
N ASN A 332 -14.80 7.54 5.78
CA ASN A 332 -16.12 8.11 6.12
C ASN A 332 -17.26 7.33 5.48
N GLN A 333 -17.10 6.91 4.23
CA GLN A 333 -18.08 6.03 3.59
C GLN A 333 -18.22 4.72 4.35
N GLN A 334 -17.12 4.10 4.77
CA GLN A 334 -17.13 2.89 5.56
C GLN A 334 -17.79 3.11 6.94
N LEU A 335 -17.51 4.23 7.62
CA LEU A 335 -18.15 4.62 8.88
C LEU A 335 -19.67 4.76 8.74
N SER A 336 -20.15 5.31 7.62
CA SER A 336 -21.59 5.49 7.37
C SER A 336 -22.36 4.17 7.24
N LEU A 337 -21.64 3.06 7.01
CA LEU A 337 -22.21 1.71 6.94
C LEU A 337 -22.19 0.99 8.30
N GLN A 338 -21.54 1.56 9.32
CA GLN A 338 -21.46 0.95 10.64
C GLN A 338 -22.59 1.41 11.54
N LYS A 339 -22.91 0.59 12.55
CA LYS A 339 -23.84 0.93 13.62
C LYS A 339 -23.06 1.09 14.92
N TYR A 340 -23.21 2.25 15.57
CA TYR A 340 -22.58 2.56 16.86
C TYR A 340 -23.34 3.70 17.56
N GLN A 341 -23.17 3.84 18.88
CA GLN A 341 -23.77 4.93 19.65
C GLN A 341 -22.91 6.20 19.63
N ARG A 342 -21.60 6.08 19.88
CA ARG A 342 -20.64 7.18 19.79
C ARG A 342 -19.40 6.77 19.00
N LEU A 343 -18.79 7.74 18.34
CA LEU A 343 -17.58 7.58 17.56
C LEU A 343 -16.39 8.22 18.30
N HIS A 344 -15.35 7.42 18.53
CA HIS A 344 -14.07 7.84 19.09
C HIS A 344 -12.98 7.70 18.03
N ILE A 345 -12.18 8.75 17.79
CA ILE A 345 -11.12 8.73 16.76
C ILE A 345 -9.77 9.09 17.37
N VAL A 346 -8.84 8.14 17.36
CA VAL A 346 -7.42 8.38 17.62
C VAL A 346 -6.76 8.79 16.31
N LEU A 347 -6.22 10.02 16.27
CA LEU A 347 -5.81 10.67 15.04
C LEU A 347 -4.42 11.28 15.17
N GLY A 348 -3.55 11.01 14.18
CA GLY A 348 -2.26 11.66 14.04
C GLY A 348 -1.78 11.67 12.60
N PHE A 349 -0.98 12.67 12.22
CA PHE A 349 -0.48 12.86 10.86
C PHE A 349 1.02 13.15 10.84
N VAL A 350 1.61 13.16 9.63
CA VAL A 350 2.95 13.69 9.38
C VAL A 350 2.88 15.09 8.76
N LYS A 351 3.89 15.93 8.99
CA LYS A 351 3.89 17.37 8.61
C LYS A 351 3.69 17.65 7.11
N ASP A 352 4.08 16.74 6.23
CA ASP A 352 4.20 17.00 4.78
C ASP A 352 2.88 16.83 3.99
N LYS A 353 1.73 16.71 4.68
CA LYS A 353 0.41 16.48 4.07
C LYS A 353 -0.44 17.75 4.15
N ASP A 354 -1.36 17.93 3.20
CA ASP A 354 -2.40 18.97 3.28
C ASP A 354 -3.47 18.55 4.29
N ILE A 355 -3.11 18.67 5.57
CA ILE A 355 -3.92 18.18 6.70
C ILE A 355 -5.20 19.01 6.83
N SER A 356 -5.17 20.30 6.48
CA SER A 356 -6.33 21.18 6.60
C SER A 356 -7.54 20.67 5.83
N LYS A 357 -7.36 20.20 4.59
CA LYS A 357 -8.44 19.58 3.80
C LYS A 357 -8.92 18.28 4.40
N VAL A 358 -8.00 17.45 4.89
CA VAL A 358 -8.34 16.18 5.55
C VAL A 358 -9.20 16.41 6.79
N LEU A 359 -8.84 17.38 7.64
CA LEU A 359 -9.59 17.69 8.86
C LEU A 359 -11.02 18.16 8.58
N GLN A 360 -11.24 18.86 7.46
CA GLN A 360 -12.59 19.31 7.06
C GLN A 360 -13.52 18.15 6.65
N LEU A 361 -12.96 16.99 6.32
CA LEU A 361 -13.74 15.82 5.93
C LEU A 361 -14.15 14.97 7.14
N LEU A 362 -13.48 15.10 8.27
CA LEU A 362 -13.69 14.23 9.42
C LEU A 362 -15.03 14.55 10.14
N PRO A 363 -15.71 13.53 10.73
CA PRO A 363 -17.01 13.70 11.37
C PRO A 363 -16.94 14.59 12.61
N VAL A 364 -17.65 15.72 12.60
CA VAL A 364 -17.61 16.72 13.69
C VAL A 364 -18.23 16.22 14.99
N GLU A 365 -19.11 15.22 14.92
CA GLU A 365 -19.78 14.59 16.05
C GLU A 365 -18.91 13.59 16.81
N ALA A 366 -17.74 13.22 16.27
CA ALA A 366 -16.83 12.29 16.92
C ALA A 366 -16.06 12.94 18.08
N THR A 367 -15.66 12.12 19.06
CA THR A 367 -14.72 12.52 20.11
C THR A 367 -13.30 12.19 19.66
N TYR A 368 -12.43 13.21 19.59
CA TYR A 368 -11.07 13.05 19.07
C TYR A 368 -10.00 12.90 20.16
N TYR A 369 -8.99 12.11 19.83
CA TYR A 369 -7.80 11.86 20.62
C TYR A 369 -6.59 12.16 19.73
N PHE A 370 -6.22 13.43 19.66
CA PHE A 370 -5.14 13.91 18.81
C PHE A 370 -3.80 13.48 19.39
N THR A 371 -2.94 12.91 18.56
CA THR A 371 -1.66 12.38 19.01
C THR A 371 -0.60 12.48 17.93
N GLN A 372 0.61 12.07 18.29
CA GLN A 372 1.78 12.03 17.43
C GLN A 372 2.51 10.71 17.61
N ALA A 373 3.02 10.17 16.50
CA ALA A 373 3.93 9.04 16.54
C ALA A 373 5.36 9.49 16.89
N ALA A 374 6.18 8.56 17.38
CA ALA A 374 7.56 8.77 17.81
C ALA A 374 8.53 8.88 16.62
N LEU A 375 8.32 9.85 15.74
CA LEU A 375 9.21 10.17 14.62
C LEU A 375 9.40 11.68 14.43
N PRO A 376 10.56 12.15 13.91
CA PRO A 376 10.84 13.58 13.75
C PRO A 376 9.82 14.36 12.88
N ARG A 377 9.19 13.65 11.94
CA ARG A 377 8.28 14.20 10.94
C ARG A 377 6.80 14.12 11.34
N ALA A 378 6.48 13.58 12.52
CA ALA A 378 5.12 13.61 13.04
C ALA A 378 4.67 15.06 13.25
N LEU A 379 3.42 15.37 12.91
CA LEU A 379 2.80 16.62 13.34
C LEU A 379 2.59 16.55 14.85
N GLU A 380 2.97 17.62 15.54
CA GLU A 380 2.89 17.69 16.99
C GLU A 380 1.41 17.71 17.45
N HIS A 381 1.11 16.98 18.52
CA HIS A 381 -0.26 16.68 18.97
C HIS A 381 -1.07 17.92 19.38
N ASP A 382 -0.50 18.91 20.06
CA ASP A 382 -1.18 20.17 20.39
C ASP A 382 -1.44 21.01 19.13
N THR A 383 -0.48 21.04 18.21
CA THR A 383 -0.60 21.71 16.91
C THR A 383 -1.75 21.09 16.10
N LEU A 384 -1.83 19.76 16.05
CA LEU A 384 -2.92 19.04 15.40
C LEU A 384 -4.27 19.36 16.05
N ARG A 385 -4.34 19.41 17.39
CA ARG A 385 -5.57 19.79 18.10
C ARG A 385 -6.04 21.19 17.72
N GLU A 386 -5.15 22.18 17.68
CA GLU A 386 -5.53 23.55 17.33
C GLU A 386 -6.00 23.66 15.87
N MET A 387 -5.35 22.97 14.93
CA MET A 387 -5.81 22.88 13.55
C MET A 387 -7.20 22.22 13.46
N ALA A 388 -7.40 21.13 14.18
CA ALA A 388 -8.65 20.38 14.21
C ALA A 388 -9.80 21.20 14.82
N LYS A 389 -9.51 21.99 15.87
CA LYS A 389 -10.45 22.92 16.47
C LYS A 389 -10.94 23.97 15.47
N ALA A 390 -10.05 24.48 14.61
CA ALA A 390 -10.44 25.42 13.55
C ALA A 390 -11.37 24.78 12.50
N ALA A 391 -11.33 23.45 12.34
CA ALA A 391 -12.24 22.68 11.50
C ALA A 391 -13.53 22.21 12.24
N GLY A 392 -13.73 22.62 13.50
CA GLY A 392 -14.91 22.22 14.28
C GLY A 392 -14.81 20.83 14.93
N LEU A 393 -13.62 20.24 14.98
CA LEU A 393 -13.40 18.94 15.62
C LEU A 393 -13.06 19.13 17.10
N HIS A 394 -13.63 18.27 17.97
CA HIS A 394 -13.54 18.42 19.42
C HIS A 394 -12.84 17.22 20.07
N GLY A 395 -11.82 17.49 20.88
CA GLY A 395 -11.04 16.43 21.52
C GLY A 395 -9.84 16.94 22.32
N ASN A 396 -9.10 16.00 22.89
CA ASN A 396 -7.89 16.28 23.68
C ASN A 396 -6.62 15.86 22.93
N ALA A 397 -5.50 16.47 23.29
CA ALA A 397 -4.19 16.14 22.75
C ALA A 397 -3.44 15.21 23.72
N TYR A 398 -2.68 14.26 23.17
CA TYR A 398 -1.92 13.26 23.91
C TYR A 398 -0.53 13.08 23.30
N ALA A 399 0.51 13.16 24.12
CA ALA A 399 1.90 13.14 23.67
C ALA A 399 2.35 11.81 23.03
N THR A 400 1.62 10.72 23.25
CA THR A 400 1.95 9.40 22.67
C THR A 400 0.70 8.69 22.19
N VAL A 401 0.86 7.88 21.12
CA VAL A 401 -0.23 7.07 20.56
C VAL A 401 -0.84 6.15 21.61
N LYS A 402 0.01 5.51 22.41
CA LYS A 402 -0.42 4.63 23.52
C LYS A 402 -1.32 5.34 24.53
N ALA A 403 -1.01 6.58 24.91
CA ALA A 403 -1.82 7.36 25.83
C ALA A 403 -3.17 7.75 25.21
N ALA A 404 -3.17 8.18 23.95
CA ALA A 404 -4.38 8.51 23.20
C ALA A 404 -5.32 7.31 23.07
N PHE A 405 -4.77 6.16 22.67
CA PHE A 405 -5.51 4.91 22.51
C PHE A 405 -6.08 4.39 23.84
N ALA A 406 -5.29 4.44 24.92
CA ALA A 406 -5.78 4.07 26.26
C ALA A 406 -6.93 4.97 26.73
N ALA A 407 -6.82 6.28 26.53
CA ALA A 407 -7.87 7.22 26.88
C ALA A 407 -9.16 7.02 26.06
N ALA A 408 -9.02 6.73 24.76
CA ALA A 408 -10.13 6.41 23.88
C ALA A 408 -10.83 5.12 24.33
N LYS A 409 -10.06 4.06 24.61
CA LYS A 409 -10.58 2.78 25.08
C LYS A 409 -11.28 2.89 26.44
N GLN A 410 -10.80 3.74 27.33
CA GLN A 410 -11.42 3.98 28.64
C GLN A 410 -12.75 4.74 28.54
N ALA A 411 -12.87 5.64 27.56
CA ALA A 411 -14.07 6.47 27.38
C ALA A 411 -15.19 5.78 26.56
N ALA A 412 -14.82 4.85 25.69
CA ALA A 412 -15.73 4.12 24.82
C ALA A 412 -16.55 3.08 25.61
N GLY A 413 -17.87 3.12 25.44
CA GLY A 413 -18.80 2.10 25.90
C GLY A 413 -18.85 0.89 24.96
N PRO A 414 -19.49 -0.22 25.35
CA PRO A 414 -19.50 -1.45 24.56
C PRO A 414 -20.17 -1.34 23.19
N GLU A 415 -21.06 -0.37 22.99
CA GLU A 415 -21.80 -0.12 21.74
C GLU A 415 -21.20 1.06 20.93
N ASP A 416 -20.04 1.57 21.33
CA ASP A 416 -19.32 2.64 20.64
C ASP A 416 -18.34 2.07 19.59
N LEU A 417 -17.87 2.94 18.68
CA LEU A 417 -16.83 2.63 17.71
C LEU A 417 -15.57 3.44 18.03
N LEU A 418 -14.42 2.76 18.05
CA LEU A 418 -13.09 3.36 18.19
C LEU A 418 -12.29 3.16 16.89
N LEU A 419 -11.96 4.24 16.21
CA LEU A 419 -11.15 4.25 15.00
C LEU A 419 -9.76 4.80 15.30
N VAL A 420 -8.71 4.12 14.83
CA VAL A 420 -7.33 4.62 14.81
C VAL A 420 -6.93 4.86 13.36
N CYS A 421 -6.62 6.11 13.00
CA CYS A 421 -6.25 6.45 11.63
C CYS A 421 -5.34 7.70 11.51
N GLY A 422 -5.09 8.13 10.27
CA GLY A 422 -4.34 9.35 9.94
C GLY A 422 -2.88 9.09 9.55
N SER A 423 -2.31 7.93 9.87
CA SER A 423 -1.00 7.53 9.37
C SER A 423 -0.71 6.04 9.61
N PHE A 424 0.16 5.47 8.76
CA PHE A 424 0.77 4.16 9.02
C PHE A 424 1.46 4.11 10.39
N PHE A 425 2.15 5.18 10.80
CA PHE A 425 2.89 5.20 12.07
C PHE A 425 1.97 5.19 13.30
N ILE A 426 0.80 5.81 13.20
CA ILE A 426 -0.19 5.79 14.28
C ILE A 426 -0.78 4.40 14.44
N VAL A 427 -1.14 3.75 13.33
CA VAL A 427 -1.62 2.36 13.34
C VAL A 427 -0.55 1.40 13.88
N ALA A 428 0.70 1.58 13.44
CA ALA A 428 1.83 0.75 13.86
C ALA A 428 2.13 0.81 15.36
N GLU A 429 1.95 1.95 16.02
CA GLU A 429 2.17 2.06 17.48
C GLU A 429 1.02 1.50 18.33
N VAL A 430 -0.11 1.14 17.71
CA VAL A 430 -1.24 0.46 18.37
C VAL A 430 -1.13 -1.06 18.26
N LEU A 431 -0.61 -1.56 17.13
CA LEU A 431 -0.27 -2.98 16.92
C LEU A 431 0.90 -3.38 17.82
#